data_AF-A0A8B7ZUU2-F1
#
_entry.id   AF-A0A8B7ZUU2-F1
#
_cell.length_a   1.000
_cell.length_b   1.000
_cell.length_c   1.000
_cell.angle_alpha   90.00
_cell.angle_beta   90.00
_cell.angle_gamma   90.00
#
_symmetry.space_group_name_H-M   'P 1'
#
loop_
_entity.id
_entity.type
_entity.pdbx_description
1 polymer ?
#
loop_
_entity_poly.entity_id
_entity_poly.type
_entity_poly.pdbx_seq_one_letter_code
_entity_poly.pdbx_strand_id
1 'polypeptide(L)'
;MTLQCTKVDISGVVPPARTNHASAFWDGKLFVHGGNGDSKYDNCLSDFWTLDTSAMTWSQPTTSGEEPGPRCHHTMDVVEGKLWVFGGWTGKRRCNFLHCLNLATWQWRDCTATMSAVDPHSSHASAVLDDHTILIVGRGETGTHAKYGCNIDYLDTRTLKWSTFPGSTISRAGHTVTFAPSICTRYAFVYGGRQRHETEHIVCKVKHPLPALFSSGFPEAMLKNGRRVEPPPGRSYHSAVDVNGVIVIYGGFIQGKSVRGLLDGVNELYLHNGQNQAWLVPQLKGEWPKRAGQIAARIGEASILLFGGEHAGRQFNDVHVITW
;
A
#
# COMPACT_ATOMS: atom_id res chain seq x y z
N MET A 1 1.89 -23.41 12.04
CA MET A 1 1.06 -22.92 10.92
C MET A 1 2.01 -22.54 9.80
N THR A 2 1.70 -22.99 8.60
CA THR A 2 2.52 -22.82 7.40
C THR A 2 1.77 -21.91 6.46
N LEU A 3 2.38 -20.80 6.05
CA LEU A 3 1.83 -19.95 5.00
C LEU A 3 2.19 -20.55 3.65
N GLN A 4 1.19 -20.72 2.80
CA GLN A 4 1.33 -21.24 1.46
C GLN A 4 1.16 -20.09 0.47
N CYS A 5 2.20 -19.79 -0.31
CA CYS A 5 2.13 -18.85 -1.41
C CYS A 5 2.05 -19.61 -2.74
N THR A 6 1.02 -19.31 -3.52
CA THR A 6 0.77 -20.00 -4.79
C THR A 6 0.52 -18.96 -5.86
N LYS A 7 1.18 -19.11 -7.02
CA LYS A 7 0.85 -18.36 -8.21
C LYS A 7 -0.53 -18.78 -8.71
N VAL A 8 -1.39 -17.82 -8.98
CA VAL A 8 -2.78 -18.07 -9.39
C VAL A 8 -2.94 -17.85 -10.88
N ASP A 9 -3.67 -18.76 -11.53
CA ASP A 9 -4.07 -18.60 -12.91
C ASP A 9 -5.13 -17.51 -13.01
N ILE A 10 -4.82 -16.48 -13.80
CA ILE A 10 -5.68 -15.33 -14.04
C ILE A 10 -6.33 -15.45 -15.40
N SER A 11 -7.57 -14.98 -15.50
CA SER A 11 -8.31 -14.91 -16.77
C SER A 11 -8.71 -13.48 -17.11
N GLY A 12 -9.31 -13.27 -18.29
CA GLY A 12 -9.71 -11.96 -18.77
C GLY A 12 -8.57 -11.17 -19.45
N VAL A 13 -8.72 -9.85 -19.52
CA VAL A 13 -7.71 -8.95 -20.10
C VAL A 13 -6.73 -8.56 -19.00
N VAL A 14 -5.52 -9.10 -19.07
CA VAL A 14 -4.52 -8.95 -18.01
C VAL A 14 -3.80 -7.59 -18.14
N PRO A 15 -3.63 -6.84 -17.04
CA PRO A 15 -2.85 -5.60 -17.05
C PRO A 15 -1.39 -5.83 -17.46
N PRO A 16 -0.75 -4.85 -18.12
CA PRO A 16 0.70 -4.83 -18.30
C PRO A 16 1.47 -4.99 -16.97
N ALA A 17 2.64 -5.60 -17.06
CA ALA A 17 3.61 -5.69 -15.97
C ALA A 17 3.92 -4.30 -15.41
N ARG A 18 3.91 -4.16 -14.08
CA ARG A 18 4.04 -2.86 -13.41
C ARG A 18 4.60 -2.94 -12.00
N THR A 19 5.25 -1.87 -11.57
CA THR A 19 5.69 -1.64 -10.18
C THR A 19 5.24 -0.27 -9.68
N ASN A 20 5.19 -0.05 -8.37
CA ASN A 20 4.87 1.24 -7.75
C ASN A 20 3.52 1.82 -8.21
N HIS A 21 2.58 0.94 -8.54
CA HIS A 21 1.18 1.27 -8.78
C HIS A 21 0.44 1.41 -7.44
N ALA A 22 -0.73 2.02 -7.45
CA ALA A 22 -1.60 2.01 -6.27
C ALA A 22 -2.71 0.98 -6.44
N SER A 23 -3.16 0.43 -5.31
CA SER A 23 -4.28 -0.50 -5.27
C SER A 23 -5.19 -0.23 -4.08
N ALA A 24 -6.47 -0.51 -4.24
CA ALA A 24 -7.42 -0.57 -3.14
C ALA A 24 -8.30 -1.81 -3.30
N PHE A 25 -8.69 -2.45 -2.20
CA PHE A 25 -9.61 -3.58 -2.21
C PHE A 25 -10.96 -3.17 -1.65
N TRP A 26 -12.02 -3.43 -2.40
CA TRP A 26 -13.39 -3.15 -1.97
C TRP A 26 -14.37 -4.06 -2.71
N ASP A 27 -15.36 -4.56 -1.97
CA ASP A 27 -16.46 -5.40 -2.50
C ASP A 27 -16.00 -6.56 -3.39
N GLY A 28 -15.05 -7.35 -2.89
CA GLY A 28 -14.53 -8.53 -3.62
C GLY A 28 -13.64 -8.18 -4.82
N LYS A 29 -13.36 -6.91 -5.09
CA LYS A 29 -12.54 -6.46 -6.22
C LYS A 29 -11.29 -5.72 -5.76
N LEU A 30 -10.18 -6.06 -6.39
CA LEU A 30 -8.95 -5.26 -6.31
C LEU A 30 -8.96 -4.25 -7.46
N PHE A 31 -8.87 -2.98 -7.11
CA PHE A 31 -8.68 -1.87 -8.04
C PHE A 31 -7.19 -1.57 -8.17
N VAL A 32 -6.71 -1.30 -9.37
CA VAL A 32 -5.31 -0.93 -9.65
C VAL A 32 -5.27 0.28 -10.56
N HIS A 33 -4.42 1.25 -10.22
CA HIS A 33 -4.18 2.43 -11.04
C HIS A 33 -2.68 2.69 -11.25
N GLY A 34 -2.32 3.01 -12.50
CA GLY A 34 -1.01 3.51 -12.88
C GLY A 34 0.15 2.59 -12.53
N GLY A 35 1.26 3.19 -12.08
CA GLY A 35 2.53 2.52 -11.83
C GLY A 35 3.56 2.80 -12.93
N ASN A 36 4.63 2.02 -12.92
CA ASN A 36 5.67 2.07 -13.95
C ASN A 36 5.81 0.69 -14.60
N GLY A 37 5.75 0.66 -15.93
CA GLY A 37 5.80 -0.57 -16.74
C GLY A 37 7.20 -0.94 -17.26
N ASP A 38 8.19 -0.08 -17.07
CA ASP A 38 9.57 -0.32 -17.49
C ASP A 38 10.59 0.23 -16.49
N SER A 39 11.86 0.24 -16.87
CA SER A 39 12.97 0.76 -16.04
C SER A 39 13.14 2.29 -16.14
N LYS A 40 12.39 2.98 -17.00
CA LYS A 40 12.47 4.42 -17.20
C LYS A 40 11.54 5.15 -16.24
N TYR A 41 12.07 6.14 -15.55
CA TYR A 41 11.34 6.84 -14.49
C TYR A 41 10.26 7.82 -15.02
N ASP A 42 10.24 8.11 -16.32
CA ASP A 42 9.33 9.03 -16.99
C ASP A 42 8.13 8.35 -17.66
N ASN A 43 8.12 7.01 -17.77
CA ASN A 43 7.07 6.25 -18.46
C ASN A 43 6.00 5.70 -17.49
N CYS A 44 5.32 6.61 -16.79
CA CYS A 44 4.24 6.21 -15.89
C CYS A 44 3.00 5.72 -16.68
N LEU A 45 2.29 4.76 -16.12
CA LEU A 45 1.00 4.27 -16.63
C LEU A 45 -0.15 5.14 -16.06
N SER A 46 -1.28 5.17 -16.77
CA SER A 46 -2.52 5.88 -16.39
C SER A 46 -3.76 4.97 -16.42
N ASP A 47 -3.56 3.70 -16.73
CA ASP A 47 -4.65 2.76 -16.90
C ASP A 47 -5.23 2.34 -15.54
N PHE A 48 -6.54 2.05 -15.56
CA PHE A 48 -7.32 1.62 -14.40
C PHE A 48 -7.86 0.22 -14.62
N TRP A 49 -7.64 -0.67 -13.65
CA TRP A 49 -7.95 -2.10 -13.76
C TRP A 49 -8.72 -2.59 -12.55
N THR A 50 -9.51 -3.64 -12.76
CA THR A 50 -10.15 -4.39 -11.68
C THR A 50 -9.87 -5.87 -11.80
N LEU A 51 -9.62 -6.53 -10.68
CA LEU A 51 -9.56 -7.97 -10.55
C LEU A 51 -10.71 -8.43 -9.66
N ASP A 52 -11.60 -9.24 -10.22
CA ASP A 52 -12.57 -9.98 -9.42
C ASP A 52 -11.85 -11.09 -8.65
N THR A 53 -11.84 -11.05 -7.32
CA THR A 53 -11.06 -11.99 -6.51
C THR A 53 -11.75 -13.33 -6.29
N SER A 54 -13.05 -13.44 -6.62
CA SER A 54 -13.77 -14.72 -6.59
C SER A 54 -13.49 -15.54 -7.85
N ALA A 55 -13.49 -14.89 -9.01
CA ALA A 55 -13.27 -15.52 -10.31
C ALA A 55 -11.81 -15.42 -10.79
N MET A 56 -10.95 -14.68 -10.08
CA MET A 56 -9.58 -14.35 -10.49
C MET A 56 -9.50 -13.84 -11.94
N THR A 57 -10.45 -12.97 -12.29
CA THR A 57 -10.64 -12.44 -13.64
C THR A 57 -10.35 -10.95 -13.68
N TRP A 58 -9.37 -10.55 -14.51
CA TRP A 58 -9.07 -9.14 -14.77
C TRP A 58 -10.03 -8.54 -15.79
N SER A 59 -10.37 -7.27 -15.59
CA SER A 59 -11.08 -6.46 -16.57
C SER A 59 -10.63 -5.00 -16.49
N GLN A 60 -10.74 -4.32 -17.62
CA GLN A 60 -10.56 -2.87 -17.72
C GLN A 60 -11.96 -2.23 -17.75
N PRO A 61 -12.44 -1.66 -16.63
CA PRO A 61 -13.77 -1.07 -16.61
C PRO A 61 -13.82 0.18 -17.50
N THR A 62 -14.98 0.45 -18.08
CA THR A 62 -15.24 1.74 -18.74
C THR A 62 -15.54 2.78 -17.67
N THR A 63 -14.69 3.81 -17.62
CA THR A 63 -14.90 4.98 -16.76
C THR A 63 -15.17 6.23 -17.58
N SER A 64 -15.66 7.28 -16.91
CA SER A 64 -15.92 8.58 -17.53
C SER A 64 -15.48 9.72 -16.61
N GLY A 65 -15.47 10.95 -17.10
CA GLY A 65 -15.12 12.13 -16.31
C GLY A 65 -13.63 12.44 -16.32
N GLU A 66 -13.14 13.04 -15.23
CA GLU A 66 -11.77 13.58 -15.12
C GLU A 66 -10.82 12.54 -14.55
N GLU A 67 -10.32 11.66 -15.42
CA GLU A 67 -9.43 10.57 -15.02
C GLU A 67 -8.06 11.06 -14.53
N PRO A 68 -7.47 10.38 -13.53
CA PRO A 68 -6.10 10.64 -13.13
C PRO A 68 -5.13 10.34 -14.28
N GLY A 69 -4.36 11.36 -14.67
CA GLY A 69 -3.27 11.17 -15.64
C GLY A 69 -2.13 10.26 -15.14
N PRO A 70 -1.15 9.95 -16.00
CA PRO A 70 -0.10 8.98 -15.72
C PRO A 70 0.68 9.26 -14.44
N ARG A 71 0.85 8.24 -13.58
CA ARG A 71 1.60 8.38 -12.33
C ARG A 71 2.05 7.06 -11.69
N CYS A 72 3.10 7.12 -10.88
CA CYS A 72 3.57 6.06 -9.99
C CYS A 72 3.85 6.59 -8.58
N HIS A 73 4.07 5.70 -7.61
CA HIS A 73 4.34 6.04 -6.20
C HIS A 73 3.26 6.94 -5.55
N HIS A 74 2.00 6.76 -5.95
CA HIS A 74 0.83 7.41 -5.39
C HIS A 74 0.10 6.42 -4.47
N THR A 75 -0.91 6.88 -3.75
CA THR A 75 -1.79 6.01 -2.95
C THR A 75 -3.20 5.98 -3.51
N MET A 76 -3.94 4.93 -3.13
CA MET A 76 -5.32 4.74 -3.51
C MET A 76 -6.09 4.08 -2.38
N ASP A 77 -7.22 4.66 -1.97
CA ASP A 77 -7.99 4.25 -0.80
C ASP A 77 -9.49 4.30 -1.12
N VAL A 78 -10.30 3.43 -0.50
CA VAL A 78 -11.77 3.45 -0.65
C VAL A 78 -12.42 3.97 0.62
N VAL A 79 -13.23 5.03 0.49
CA VAL A 79 -13.95 5.68 1.58
C VAL A 79 -15.35 6.08 1.07
N GLU A 80 -16.39 5.67 1.79
CA GLU A 80 -17.82 5.92 1.46
C GLU A 80 -18.21 5.59 0.00
N GLY A 81 -17.78 4.43 -0.51
CA GLY A 81 -18.10 4.00 -1.88
C GLY A 81 -17.42 4.83 -2.97
N LYS A 82 -16.41 5.61 -2.61
CA LYS A 82 -15.56 6.33 -3.55
C LYS A 82 -14.12 5.85 -3.41
N LEU A 83 -13.46 5.68 -4.54
CA LEU A 83 -12.03 5.39 -4.60
C LEU A 83 -11.28 6.71 -4.79
N TRP A 84 -10.32 6.99 -3.92
CA TRP A 84 -9.55 8.22 -3.87
C TRP A 84 -8.12 7.95 -4.33
N VAL A 85 -7.60 8.75 -5.26
CA VAL A 85 -6.23 8.68 -5.77
C VAL A 85 -5.51 9.98 -5.38
N PHE A 86 -4.41 9.88 -4.64
CA PHE A 86 -3.66 11.06 -4.18
C PHE A 86 -2.18 11.05 -4.55
N GLY A 87 -1.73 12.18 -5.07
CA GLY A 87 -0.32 12.48 -5.33
C GLY A 87 0.34 11.56 -6.35
N GLY A 88 1.64 11.34 -6.17
CA GLY A 88 2.48 10.52 -7.03
C GLY A 88 3.50 11.31 -7.84
N TRP A 89 4.32 10.57 -8.58
CA TRP A 89 5.23 11.07 -9.61
C TRP A 89 4.58 10.90 -10.99
N THR A 90 4.44 11.99 -11.73
CA THR A 90 3.75 12.05 -13.04
C THR A 90 4.63 11.69 -14.24
N GLY A 91 5.82 11.15 -14.01
CA GLY A 91 6.88 11.04 -15.02
C GLY A 91 7.72 12.33 -15.15
N LYS A 92 7.15 13.49 -14.79
CA LYS A 92 7.81 14.81 -14.90
C LYS A 92 8.00 15.51 -13.56
N ARG A 93 6.99 15.43 -12.69
CA ARG A 93 6.99 16.08 -11.38
C ARG A 93 6.20 15.28 -10.36
N ARG A 94 6.51 15.53 -9.08
CA ARG A 94 5.62 15.18 -7.98
C ARG A 94 4.36 16.03 -8.09
N CYS A 95 3.23 15.48 -7.67
CA CYS A 95 1.97 16.20 -7.64
C CYS A 95 1.23 16.00 -6.31
N ASN A 96 0.30 16.90 -6.02
CA ASN A 96 -0.68 16.85 -4.93
C ASN A 96 -2.09 16.65 -5.50
N PHE A 97 -2.19 16.10 -6.71
CA PHE A 97 -3.47 15.92 -7.39
C PHE A 97 -4.32 14.90 -6.63
N LEU A 98 -5.60 15.25 -6.42
CA LEU A 98 -6.58 14.40 -5.76
C LEU A 98 -7.69 14.11 -6.75
N HIS A 99 -7.95 12.85 -7.02
CA HIS A 99 -9.05 12.41 -7.89
C HIS A 99 -9.91 11.44 -7.11
N CYS A 100 -11.21 11.40 -7.40
CA CYS A 100 -12.06 10.36 -6.87
C CYS A 100 -12.95 9.75 -7.93
N LEU A 101 -13.15 8.44 -7.83
CA LEU A 101 -14.07 7.65 -8.64
C LEU A 101 -15.28 7.28 -7.78
N ASN A 102 -16.47 7.63 -8.23
CA ASN A 102 -17.69 7.10 -7.64
C ASN A 102 -17.89 5.65 -8.12
N LEU A 103 -17.87 4.68 -7.21
CA LEU A 103 -17.93 3.25 -7.55
C LEU A 103 -19.33 2.78 -7.97
N ALA A 104 -20.38 3.59 -7.75
CA ALA A 104 -21.72 3.31 -8.25
C ALA A 104 -21.91 3.81 -9.69
N THR A 105 -21.31 4.95 -10.06
CA THR A 105 -21.50 5.57 -11.39
C THR A 105 -20.31 5.41 -12.33
N TRP A 106 -19.17 4.93 -11.84
CA TRP A 106 -17.90 4.83 -12.57
C TRP A 106 -17.46 6.17 -13.20
N GLN A 107 -17.78 7.27 -12.52
CA GLN A 107 -17.40 8.62 -12.93
C GLN A 107 -16.30 9.17 -12.04
N TRP A 108 -15.20 9.58 -12.66
CA TRP A 108 -14.09 10.30 -12.05
C TRP A 108 -14.37 11.79 -11.94
N ARG A 109 -13.78 12.40 -10.91
CA ARG A 109 -13.78 13.83 -10.67
C ARG A 109 -12.39 14.29 -10.22
N ASP A 110 -11.93 15.41 -10.75
CA ASP A 110 -10.78 16.13 -10.19
C ASP A 110 -11.22 16.91 -8.94
N CYS A 111 -10.63 16.56 -7.80
CA CYS A 111 -10.89 17.20 -6.51
C CYS A 111 -9.76 18.18 -6.11
N THR A 112 -8.76 18.40 -6.97
CA THR A 112 -7.54 19.15 -6.65
C THR A 112 -7.82 20.61 -6.30
N ALA A 113 -8.62 21.30 -7.12
CA ALA A 113 -8.90 22.73 -6.93
C ALA A 113 -9.74 23.03 -5.68
N THR A 114 -10.43 22.03 -5.14
CA THR A 114 -11.32 22.16 -3.97
C THR A 114 -10.62 21.95 -2.63
N MET A 115 -9.31 21.66 -2.64
CA MET A 115 -8.54 21.37 -1.43
C MET A 115 -7.85 22.61 -0.87
N SER A 116 -7.67 22.62 0.46
CA SER A 116 -6.65 23.46 1.09
C SER A 116 -5.25 23.02 0.63
N ALA A 117 -4.34 23.97 0.40
CA ALA A 117 -3.02 23.71 -0.16
C ALA A 117 -2.24 22.69 0.69
N VAL A 118 -1.92 21.55 0.09
CA VAL A 118 -0.93 20.57 0.59
C VAL A 118 0.18 20.42 -0.43
N ASP A 119 1.38 20.13 0.04
CA ASP A 119 2.53 19.96 -0.84
C ASP A 119 2.36 18.74 -1.77
N PRO A 120 3.02 18.73 -2.93
CA PRO A 120 3.13 17.53 -3.76
C PRO A 120 3.72 16.34 -2.99
N HIS A 121 3.20 15.13 -3.22
CA HIS A 121 3.59 13.91 -2.52
C HIS A 121 4.01 12.79 -3.49
N SER A 122 4.99 11.96 -3.14
CA SER A 122 5.35 10.74 -3.90
C SER A 122 6.10 9.76 -3.01
N SER A 123 5.90 8.45 -3.19
CA SER A 123 6.46 7.41 -2.30
C SER A 123 6.04 7.59 -0.83
N HIS A 124 4.90 8.26 -0.64
CA HIS A 124 4.16 8.34 0.61
C HIS A 124 3.33 7.07 0.79
N ALA A 125 2.78 6.89 1.98
CA ALA A 125 1.83 5.82 2.28
C ALA A 125 0.57 6.41 2.89
N SER A 126 -0.54 5.69 2.75
CA SER A 126 -1.82 6.10 3.32
C SER A 126 -2.49 4.94 4.05
N ALA A 127 -3.45 5.30 4.90
CA ALA A 127 -4.36 4.35 5.52
C ALA A 127 -5.72 5.03 5.80
N VAL A 128 -6.81 4.29 5.61
CA VAL A 128 -8.14 4.73 6.02
C VAL A 128 -8.28 4.58 7.53
N LEU A 129 -8.59 5.67 8.23
CA LEU A 129 -8.73 5.70 9.70
C LEU A 129 -10.18 5.47 10.16
N ASP A 130 -11.12 6.05 9.43
CA ASP A 130 -12.55 5.97 9.72
C ASP A 130 -13.37 6.10 8.43
N ASP A 131 -14.67 6.33 8.59
CA ASP A 131 -15.63 6.43 7.49
C ASP A 131 -15.43 7.66 6.59
N HIS A 132 -14.55 8.61 6.92
CA HIS A 132 -14.31 9.79 6.09
C HIS A 132 -12.86 10.27 6.04
N THR A 133 -11.98 9.73 6.87
CA THR A 133 -10.62 10.23 7.04
C THR A 133 -9.59 9.29 6.45
N ILE A 134 -8.79 9.83 5.53
CA ILE A 134 -7.57 9.17 5.01
C ILE A 134 -6.37 9.81 5.69
N LEU A 135 -5.53 8.99 6.31
CA LEU A 135 -4.19 9.37 6.78
C LEU A 135 -3.22 9.28 5.61
N ILE A 136 -2.38 10.30 5.45
CA ILE A 136 -1.24 10.33 4.54
C ILE A 136 0.02 10.54 5.37
N VAL A 137 1.01 9.67 5.21
CA VAL A 137 2.31 9.77 5.88
C VAL A 137 3.42 9.80 4.86
N GLY A 138 4.37 10.68 5.11
CA GLY A 138 5.53 10.84 4.25
C GLY A 138 5.35 11.95 3.26
N ARG A 139 6.46 12.36 2.67
CA ARG A 139 6.59 13.69 2.11
C ARG A 139 6.88 13.69 0.62
N GLY A 140 6.42 14.71 -0.09
CA GLY A 140 7.16 15.22 -1.25
C GLY A 140 7.88 16.51 -0.94
N GLU A 141 9.08 16.62 -1.48
CA GLU A 141 9.94 17.78 -1.34
C GLU A 141 10.42 18.19 -2.71
N THR A 142 10.25 19.47 -3.02
CA THR A 142 11.14 20.17 -3.93
C THR A 142 12.48 20.37 -3.22
N GLY A 143 13.45 19.49 -3.49
CA GLY A 143 14.86 19.63 -3.10
C GLY A 143 15.34 18.76 -1.93
N THR A 144 16.15 17.74 -2.23
CA THR A 144 17.04 16.98 -1.31
C THR A 144 16.60 16.79 0.15
N HIS A 145 15.66 15.87 0.39
CA HIS A 145 15.32 15.08 1.59
C HIS A 145 15.40 15.66 3.03
N ALA A 146 15.89 16.88 3.25
CA ALA A 146 16.44 17.35 4.52
C ALA A 146 15.75 18.62 5.06
N LYS A 147 14.93 19.34 4.29
CA LYS A 147 14.42 20.67 4.68
C LYS A 147 13.03 20.69 5.33
N TYR A 148 12.22 19.66 5.20
CA TYR A 148 10.84 19.57 5.73
C TYR A 148 10.62 18.12 6.26
N GLY A 149 9.90 17.92 7.36
CA GLY A 149 9.77 16.60 8.01
C GLY A 149 8.88 15.62 7.22
N CYS A 150 8.68 14.38 7.67
CA CYS A 150 7.53 13.62 7.17
C CYS A 150 6.25 14.20 7.78
N ASN A 151 5.44 14.86 6.95
CA ASN A 151 4.13 15.30 7.39
C ASN A 151 3.24 14.09 7.66
N ILE A 152 2.39 14.24 8.67
CA ILE A 152 1.25 13.37 8.93
C ILE A 152 0.05 14.22 8.58
N ASP A 153 -0.46 14.00 7.37
CA ASP A 153 -1.58 14.74 6.83
C ASP A 153 -2.86 13.91 6.92
N TYR A 154 -3.98 14.56 7.16
CA TYR A 154 -5.30 13.95 7.21
C TYR A 154 -6.18 14.62 6.17
N LEU A 155 -6.80 13.82 5.30
CA LEU A 155 -7.82 14.27 4.36
C LEU A 155 -9.20 13.85 4.88
N ASP A 156 -10.05 14.83 5.16
CA ASP A 156 -11.48 14.62 5.36
C ASP A 156 -12.17 14.59 3.97
N THR A 157 -12.61 13.40 3.55
CA THR A 157 -13.16 13.16 2.20
C THR A 157 -14.55 13.75 1.98
N ARG A 158 -15.26 14.14 3.05
CA ARG A 158 -16.58 14.79 2.98
C ARG A 158 -16.45 16.28 2.71
N THR A 159 -15.47 16.91 3.36
CA THR A 159 -15.23 18.37 3.28
C THR A 159 -14.08 18.76 2.36
N LEU A 160 -13.27 17.79 1.93
CA LEU A 160 -12.01 17.97 1.18
C LEU A 160 -10.99 18.85 1.90
N LYS A 161 -11.11 18.95 3.23
CA LYS A 161 -10.21 19.73 4.06
C LYS A 161 -9.03 18.88 4.51
N TRP A 162 -7.86 19.48 4.45
CA TRP A 162 -6.63 18.90 4.97
C TRP A 162 -6.34 19.44 6.36
N SER A 163 -5.76 18.59 7.20
CA SER A 163 -5.15 19.01 8.45
C SER A 163 -3.85 18.25 8.66
N THR A 164 -2.87 18.91 9.26
CA THR A 164 -1.55 18.30 9.52
C THR A 164 -1.39 18.10 11.01
N PHE A 165 -0.87 16.94 11.42
CA PHE A 165 -0.48 16.72 12.81
C PHE A 165 0.65 17.68 13.18
N PRO A 166 0.60 18.36 14.34
CA PRO A 166 1.65 19.31 14.74
C PRO A 166 3.00 18.67 15.10
N GLY A 167 3.10 17.34 15.10
CA GLY A 167 4.36 16.60 15.27
C GLY A 167 4.94 16.16 13.92
N SER A 168 6.24 15.93 13.89
CA SER A 168 6.93 15.34 12.74
C SER A 168 7.25 13.88 12.99
N THR A 169 7.27 13.10 11.90
CA THR A 169 7.88 11.77 11.91
C THR A 169 9.20 11.80 11.17
N ILE A 170 9.98 10.73 11.29
CA ILE A 170 11.27 10.63 10.61
C ILE A 170 11.04 10.66 9.09
N SER A 171 11.79 11.52 8.39
CA SER A 171 11.78 11.63 6.93
C SER A 171 12.00 10.26 6.26
N ARG A 172 11.05 9.78 5.46
CA ARG A 172 11.06 8.44 4.87
C ARG A 172 10.24 8.41 3.57
N ALA A 173 10.63 7.52 2.66
CA ALA A 173 9.96 7.28 1.38
C ALA A 173 9.98 5.79 1.04
N GLY A 174 8.91 5.29 0.44
CA GLY A 174 8.73 3.86 0.18
C GLY A 174 8.53 3.04 1.46
N HIS A 175 8.00 3.68 2.51
CA HIS A 175 7.57 3.01 3.73
C HIS A 175 6.13 2.53 3.55
N THR A 176 5.62 1.79 4.53
CA THR A 176 4.19 1.45 4.61
C THR A 176 3.57 2.06 5.87
N VAL A 177 2.26 2.31 5.80
CA VAL A 177 1.43 2.70 6.93
C VAL A 177 0.30 1.69 6.98
N THR A 178 0.06 1.12 8.16
CA THR A 178 -1.04 0.18 8.36
C THR A 178 -1.84 0.60 9.58
N PHE A 179 -3.13 0.83 9.40
CA PHE A 179 -4.05 1.09 10.50
C PHE A 179 -4.78 -0.22 10.87
N ALA A 180 -4.64 -0.66 12.11
CA ALA A 180 -5.17 -1.92 12.62
C ALA A 180 -6.15 -1.66 13.78
N PRO A 181 -7.42 -1.30 13.49
CA PRO A 181 -8.40 -0.92 14.50
C PRO A 181 -8.75 -2.07 15.46
N SER A 182 -8.53 -3.32 15.03
CA SER A 182 -8.69 -4.54 15.83
C SER A 182 -7.79 -4.61 17.07
N ILE A 183 -6.70 -3.83 17.08
CA ILE A 183 -5.73 -3.77 18.19
C ILE A 183 -5.75 -2.41 18.84
N CYS A 184 -5.64 -1.37 18.04
CA CYS A 184 -5.65 -0.02 18.56
C CYS A 184 -6.32 0.92 17.58
N THR A 185 -7.37 1.56 18.08
CA THR A 185 -8.04 2.67 17.39
C THR A 185 -7.23 3.97 17.45
N ARG A 186 -6.04 3.97 18.07
CA ARG A 186 -5.26 5.19 18.34
C ARG A 186 -3.91 5.25 17.63
N TYR A 187 -3.45 4.19 16.97
CA TYR A 187 -2.13 4.21 16.32
C TYR A 187 -2.17 3.60 14.91
N ALA A 188 -1.47 4.23 13.98
CA ALA A 188 -1.06 3.63 12.73
C ALA A 188 0.39 3.16 12.84
N PHE A 189 0.64 1.95 12.35
CA PHE A 189 1.96 1.34 12.34
C PHE A 189 2.71 1.76 11.08
N VAL A 190 3.91 2.32 11.25
CA VAL A 190 4.75 2.76 10.15
C VAL A 190 6.05 1.96 10.14
N TYR A 191 6.31 1.29 9.02
CA TYR A 191 7.47 0.42 8.90
C TYR A 191 8.33 0.78 7.69
N GLY A 192 9.65 0.73 7.91
CA GLY A 192 10.65 0.91 6.85
C GLY A 192 10.69 2.30 6.22
N GLY A 193 11.11 2.31 4.96
CA GLY A 193 11.46 3.48 4.15
C GLY A 193 12.95 3.58 3.85
N ARG A 194 13.32 4.40 2.85
CA ARG A 194 14.73 4.74 2.57
C ARG A 194 15.38 5.35 3.84
N GLN A 195 16.68 5.11 4.06
CA GLN A 195 17.50 5.55 5.22
C GLN A 195 17.55 4.66 6.47
N ARG A 196 17.27 3.35 6.34
CA ARG A 196 17.51 2.31 7.38
C ARG A 196 16.67 2.44 8.66
N HIS A 197 15.45 2.98 8.58
CA HIS A 197 14.57 3.06 9.75
C HIS A 197 13.82 1.74 9.96
N GLU A 198 13.79 1.27 11.21
CA GLU A 198 13.23 -0.04 11.56
C GLU A 198 11.73 0.08 11.84
N THR A 199 11.28 0.86 12.84
CA THR A 199 9.84 0.98 13.18
C THR A 199 9.49 2.37 13.73
N GLU A 200 8.28 2.86 13.47
CA GLU A 200 7.70 4.03 14.14
C GLU A 200 6.18 3.83 14.36
N HIS A 201 5.68 4.25 15.50
CA HIS A 201 4.25 4.19 15.84
C HIS A 201 3.69 5.61 15.84
N ILE A 202 2.79 5.90 14.90
CA ILE A 202 2.17 7.23 14.81
C ILE A 202 0.88 7.22 15.59
N VAL A 203 0.73 8.19 16.51
CA VAL A 203 -0.53 8.42 17.21
C VAL A 203 -1.53 9.05 16.24
N CYS A 204 -2.60 8.32 15.92
CA CYS A 204 -3.67 8.78 15.07
C CYS A 204 -4.80 9.36 15.91
N LYS A 205 -5.30 10.53 15.50
CA LYS A 205 -6.56 11.08 16.03
C LYS A 205 -7.72 10.46 15.26
N VAL A 206 -8.27 9.36 15.78
CA VAL A 206 -9.45 8.73 15.19
C VAL A 206 -10.69 9.24 15.91
N LYS A 207 -11.61 9.87 15.17
CA LYS A 207 -12.86 10.41 15.75
C LYS A 207 -13.92 9.32 15.92
N HIS A 208 -14.03 8.42 14.93
CA HIS A 208 -15.00 7.33 14.90
C HIS A 208 -14.35 6.04 14.43
N PRO A 209 -13.73 5.25 15.31
CA PRO A 209 -13.04 4.05 14.87
C PRO A 209 -13.99 3.07 14.20
N LEU A 210 -13.58 2.52 13.05
CA LEU A 210 -14.28 1.43 12.41
C LEU A 210 -14.39 0.25 13.40
N PRO A 211 -15.56 -0.42 13.48
CA PRO A 211 -15.72 -1.57 14.34
C PRO A 211 -14.69 -2.64 13.97
N ALA A 212 -14.07 -3.24 14.98
CA ALA A 212 -13.19 -4.38 14.77
C ALA A 212 -13.99 -5.53 14.15
N LEU A 213 -13.71 -5.85 12.89
CA LEU A 213 -14.21 -7.07 12.26
C LEU A 213 -13.39 -8.24 12.81
N PHE A 214 -13.90 -8.88 13.87
CA PHE A 214 -13.32 -10.10 14.41
C PHE A 214 -13.73 -11.28 13.52
N SER A 215 -12.78 -11.89 12.82
CA SER A 215 -12.88 -13.30 12.47
C SER A 215 -12.04 -14.12 13.44
N SER A 216 -12.70 -15.08 14.12
CA SER A 216 -12.07 -15.97 15.07
C SER A 216 -11.10 -16.93 14.37
N GLY A 217 -9.91 -17.11 14.94
CA GLY A 217 -9.02 -18.26 14.66
C GLY A 217 -7.69 -17.94 13.97
N PHE A 218 -7.58 -16.86 13.20
CA PHE A 218 -6.36 -16.63 12.42
C PHE A 218 -5.15 -16.04 13.20
N PRO A 219 -5.28 -14.96 13.98
CA PRO A 219 -4.14 -14.41 14.72
C PRO A 219 -3.51 -15.43 15.65
N GLU A 220 -4.33 -16.22 16.35
CA GLU A 220 -3.85 -17.18 17.35
C GLU A 220 -2.98 -18.29 16.73
N ALA A 221 -3.38 -18.83 15.58
CA ALA A 221 -2.65 -19.90 14.91
C ALA A 221 -1.32 -19.42 14.29
N MET A 222 -1.26 -18.18 13.76
CA MET A 222 -0.01 -17.55 13.31
C MET A 222 0.95 -17.32 14.47
N LEU A 223 0.45 -16.72 15.55
CA LEU A 223 1.25 -16.29 16.69
C LEU A 223 1.81 -17.49 17.48
N LYS A 224 1.04 -18.57 17.63
CA LYS A 224 1.44 -19.76 18.40
C LYS A 224 2.59 -20.54 17.74
N ASN A 225 2.70 -20.50 16.42
CA ASN A 225 3.64 -21.33 15.66
C ASN A 225 4.75 -20.54 14.95
N GLY A 226 4.67 -19.21 14.93
CA GLY A 226 5.72 -18.36 14.39
C GLY A 226 6.98 -18.44 15.25
N ARG A 227 8.15 -18.47 14.62
CA ARG A 227 9.41 -18.35 15.34
C ARG A 227 9.65 -16.88 15.65
N ARG A 228 9.80 -16.54 16.92
CA ARG A 228 10.16 -15.18 17.34
C ARG A 228 11.54 -14.80 16.81
N VAL A 229 11.66 -13.58 16.32
CA VAL A 229 12.89 -13.02 15.76
C VAL A 229 13.08 -11.58 16.23
N GLU A 230 14.28 -11.06 16.01
CA GLU A 230 14.54 -9.62 16.08
C GLU A 230 13.80 -8.87 14.95
N PRO A 231 13.59 -7.54 15.09
CA PRO A 231 12.99 -6.74 14.04
C PRO A 231 13.65 -6.94 12.67
N PRO A 232 12.86 -7.00 11.58
CA PRO A 232 13.39 -7.19 10.24
C PRO A 232 14.26 -6.02 9.81
N PRO A 233 15.28 -6.26 8.96
CA PRO A 233 16.11 -5.19 8.42
C PRO A 233 15.28 -4.10 7.74
N GLY A 234 15.67 -2.85 7.96
CA GLY A 234 15.05 -1.69 7.32
C GLY A 234 14.97 -1.85 5.80
N ARG A 235 13.78 -1.65 5.25
CA ARG A 235 13.46 -1.93 3.84
C ARG A 235 12.49 -0.89 3.28
N SER A 236 12.50 -0.70 1.97
CA SER A 236 11.59 0.20 1.24
C SER A 236 10.84 -0.54 0.15
N TYR A 237 9.71 0.00 -0.30
CA TYR A 237 8.86 -0.59 -1.35
C TYR A 237 8.41 -2.03 -1.02
N HIS A 238 8.32 -2.35 0.26
CA HIS A 238 7.66 -3.56 0.74
C HIS A 238 6.15 -3.31 0.81
N SER A 239 5.37 -4.37 0.89
CA SER A 239 3.93 -4.27 1.17
C SER A 239 3.68 -4.59 2.64
N ALA A 240 2.67 -3.97 3.23
CA ALA A 240 2.21 -4.29 4.57
C ALA A 240 0.68 -4.33 4.58
N VAL A 241 0.11 -5.30 5.27
CA VAL A 241 -1.34 -5.47 5.38
C VAL A 241 -1.71 -5.92 6.79
N ASP A 242 -2.79 -5.36 7.34
CA ASP A 242 -3.37 -5.86 8.59
C ASP A 242 -4.19 -7.12 8.32
N VAL A 243 -3.93 -8.15 9.12
CA VAL A 243 -4.82 -9.30 9.23
C VAL A 243 -5.20 -9.51 10.68
N ASN A 244 -6.31 -8.88 11.08
CA ASN A 244 -6.90 -8.99 12.42
C ASN A 244 -5.87 -8.67 13.51
N GLY A 245 -5.04 -7.65 13.29
CA GLY A 245 -4.04 -7.20 14.24
C GLY A 245 -2.63 -7.80 14.05
N VAL A 246 -2.48 -8.77 13.16
CA VAL A 246 -1.16 -9.21 12.73
C VAL A 246 -0.82 -8.44 11.46
N ILE A 247 0.20 -7.59 11.55
CA ILE A 247 0.68 -6.84 10.39
C ILE A 247 1.65 -7.74 9.63
N VAL A 248 1.26 -8.11 8.41
CA VAL A 248 2.06 -8.94 7.52
C VAL A 248 2.89 -8.05 6.62
N ILE A 249 4.22 -8.15 6.69
CA ILE A 249 5.16 -7.41 5.86
C ILE A 249 5.80 -8.36 4.86
N TYR A 250 5.79 -7.98 3.59
CA TYR A 250 6.32 -8.81 2.52
C TYR A 250 7.23 -8.06 1.55
N GLY A 251 8.33 -8.71 1.18
CA GLY A 251 9.21 -8.29 0.11
C GLY A 251 9.91 -6.96 0.39
N GLY A 252 10.07 -6.17 -0.67
CA GLY A 252 10.71 -4.87 -0.66
C GLY A 252 12.19 -4.90 -1.04
N PHE A 253 12.86 -3.78 -0.77
CA PHE A 253 14.24 -3.52 -1.12
C PHE A 253 15.04 -3.14 0.13
N ILE A 254 16.17 -3.82 0.32
CA ILE A 254 17.12 -3.54 1.41
C ILE A 254 18.30 -2.78 0.83
N GLN A 255 18.59 -1.61 1.41
CA GLN A 255 19.66 -0.73 0.92
C GLN A 255 21.01 -1.46 0.88
N GLY A 256 21.74 -1.31 -0.22
CA GLY A 256 23.04 -1.96 -0.44
C GLY A 256 22.96 -3.34 -1.09
N LYS A 257 21.77 -3.95 -1.21
CA LYS A 257 21.57 -5.12 -2.07
C LYS A 257 21.29 -4.67 -3.50
N SER A 258 21.94 -5.28 -4.48
CA SER A 258 21.64 -5.02 -5.90
C SER A 258 22.01 -6.25 -6.74
N VAL A 259 21.30 -6.45 -7.85
CA VAL A 259 21.64 -7.47 -8.85
C VAL A 259 22.10 -6.75 -10.10
N ARG A 260 23.41 -6.81 -10.40
CA ARG A 260 24.02 -6.13 -11.56
C ARG A 260 23.74 -4.61 -11.58
N GLY A 261 23.74 -3.97 -10.40
CA GLY A 261 23.43 -2.54 -10.26
C GLY A 261 21.94 -2.19 -10.31
N LEU A 262 21.06 -3.19 -10.47
CA LEU A 262 19.60 -3.02 -10.46
C LEU A 262 19.02 -3.36 -9.08
N LEU A 263 17.79 -2.93 -8.85
CA LEU A 263 17.06 -3.19 -7.62
C LEU A 263 16.96 -4.70 -7.34
N ASP A 264 17.44 -5.15 -6.17
CA ASP A 264 17.30 -6.53 -5.68
C ASP A 264 16.13 -6.63 -4.72
N GLY A 265 14.96 -6.97 -5.25
CA GLY A 265 13.79 -7.28 -4.43
C GLY A 265 14.03 -8.52 -3.55
N VAL A 266 13.52 -8.50 -2.32
CA VAL A 266 13.55 -9.67 -1.42
C VAL A 266 12.20 -10.40 -1.44
N ASN A 267 12.18 -11.63 -0.93
CA ASN A 267 10.97 -12.47 -0.83
C ASN A 267 10.67 -12.88 0.61
N GLU A 268 11.25 -12.17 1.58
CA GLU A 268 11.07 -12.43 3.00
C GLU A 268 9.69 -11.97 3.46
N LEU A 269 9.08 -12.73 4.38
CA LEU A 269 7.84 -12.38 5.06
C LEU A 269 8.07 -12.29 6.57
N TYR A 270 7.53 -11.23 7.18
CA TYR A 270 7.54 -11.02 8.61
C TYR A 270 6.15 -10.73 9.13
N LEU A 271 5.89 -11.17 10.35
CA LEU A 271 4.66 -10.87 11.08
C LEU A 271 5.02 -9.97 12.25
N HIS A 272 4.28 -8.89 12.40
CA HIS A 272 4.33 -8.05 13.59
C HIS A 272 3.01 -8.20 14.35
N ASN A 273 3.11 -8.71 15.58
CA ASN A 273 1.97 -8.79 16.47
C ASN A 273 1.70 -7.40 17.05
N GLY A 274 0.61 -6.74 16.65
CA GLY A 274 0.31 -5.41 17.16
C GLY A 274 -0.04 -5.36 18.66
N GLN A 275 -0.38 -6.48 19.30
CA GLN A 275 -0.77 -6.49 20.72
C GLN A 275 0.46 -6.51 21.63
N ASN A 276 1.42 -7.40 21.35
CA ASN A 276 2.60 -7.58 22.19
C ASN A 276 3.91 -7.12 21.52
N GLN A 277 3.83 -6.53 20.34
CA GLN A 277 4.95 -5.95 19.58
C GLN A 277 6.01 -6.97 19.15
N ALA A 278 5.69 -8.27 19.17
CA ALA A 278 6.63 -9.32 18.80
C ALA A 278 6.74 -9.46 17.27
N TRP A 279 7.97 -9.63 16.81
CA TRP A 279 8.29 -10.01 15.44
C TRP A 279 8.41 -11.54 15.32
N LEU A 280 7.78 -12.08 14.29
CA LEU A 280 7.74 -13.52 14.03
C LEU A 280 8.02 -13.79 12.55
N VAL A 281 8.61 -14.95 12.29
CA VAL A 281 8.68 -15.55 10.95
C VAL A 281 7.88 -16.85 10.96
N PRO A 282 6.87 -17.01 10.09
CA PRO A 282 6.12 -18.24 9.98
C PRO A 282 6.88 -19.27 9.14
N GLN A 283 6.42 -20.52 9.14
CA GLN A 283 6.88 -21.49 8.16
C GLN A 283 6.31 -21.12 6.79
N LEU A 284 7.14 -21.14 5.75
CA LEU A 284 6.74 -20.76 4.39
C LEU A 284 6.79 -21.99 3.47
N LYS A 285 5.78 -22.17 2.62
CA LYS A 285 5.74 -23.17 1.55
C LYS A 285 5.27 -22.53 0.23
N GLY A 286 5.63 -23.15 -0.88
CA GLY A 286 5.25 -22.70 -2.22
C GLY A 286 6.19 -21.66 -2.82
N GLU A 287 5.65 -20.89 -3.76
CA GLU A 287 6.41 -19.98 -4.61
C GLU A 287 6.37 -18.56 -4.06
N TRP A 288 7.48 -18.10 -3.49
CA TRP A 288 7.61 -16.78 -2.89
C TRP A 288 8.46 -15.86 -3.79
N PRO A 289 7.83 -15.01 -4.62
CA PRO A 289 8.55 -14.20 -5.60
C PRO A 289 9.38 -13.09 -4.94
N LYS A 290 10.60 -12.86 -5.43
CA LYS A 290 11.36 -11.65 -5.08
C LYS A 290 10.68 -10.43 -5.71
N ARG A 291 10.29 -9.45 -4.90
CA ARG A 291 9.57 -8.26 -5.36
C ARG A 291 9.89 -7.02 -4.51
N ALA A 292 9.90 -5.87 -5.16
CA ALA A 292 9.75 -4.57 -4.53
C ALA A 292 8.77 -3.72 -5.35
N GLY A 293 7.99 -2.85 -4.69
CA GLY A 293 6.98 -2.00 -5.32
C GLY A 293 5.73 -2.76 -5.76
N GLN A 294 5.58 -4.01 -5.29
CA GLN A 294 4.35 -4.78 -5.40
C GLN A 294 3.29 -4.28 -4.40
N ILE A 295 2.03 -4.61 -4.67
CA ILE A 295 0.95 -4.42 -3.70
C ILE A 295 0.68 -5.72 -2.94
N ALA A 296 0.11 -5.58 -1.75
CA ALA A 296 -0.51 -6.67 -1.02
C ALA A 296 -1.89 -6.21 -0.56
N ALA A 297 -2.91 -7.03 -0.77
CA ALA A 297 -4.27 -6.75 -0.34
C ALA A 297 -4.83 -7.96 0.41
N ARG A 298 -5.44 -7.73 1.56
CA ARG A 298 -6.19 -8.78 2.25
C ARG A 298 -7.45 -9.06 1.43
N ILE A 299 -7.62 -10.30 1.01
CA ILE A 299 -8.79 -10.76 0.26
C ILE A 299 -9.53 -11.80 1.11
N GLY A 300 -10.78 -11.49 1.46
CA GLY A 300 -11.57 -12.31 2.37
C GLY A 300 -10.95 -12.47 3.76
N GLU A 301 -11.33 -13.54 4.44
CA GLU A 301 -10.91 -13.79 5.82
C GLU A 301 -9.54 -14.45 5.93
N ALA A 302 -9.14 -15.21 4.90
CA ALA A 302 -8.08 -16.20 5.01
C ALA A 302 -6.94 -16.04 3.97
N SER A 303 -6.84 -14.89 3.31
CA SER A 303 -5.89 -14.75 2.21
C SER A 303 -5.34 -13.34 2.02
N ILE A 304 -4.12 -13.26 1.51
CA ILE A 304 -3.49 -12.03 1.02
C ILE A 304 -3.14 -12.24 -0.46
N LEU A 305 -3.57 -11.33 -1.31
CA LEU A 305 -3.20 -11.27 -2.70
C LEU A 305 -1.97 -10.38 -2.89
N LEU A 306 -1.01 -10.84 -3.67
CA LEU A 306 0.15 -10.08 -4.14
C LEU A 306 0.05 -9.84 -5.65
N PHE A 307 0.38 -8.63 -6.09
CA PHE A 307 0.37 -8.29 -7.51
C PHE A 307 1.47 -7.29 -7.88
N GLY A 308 2.09 -7.55 -9.03
CA GLY A 308 3.07 -6.68 -9.66
C GLY A 308 4.41 -6.59 -8.93
N GLY A 309 5.02 -5.40 -9.00
CA GLY A 309 6.34 -5.12 -8.48
C GLY A 309 7.46 -5.38 -9.49
N GLU A 310 8.69 -5.20 -9.04
CA GLU A 310 9.89 -5.41 -9.84
C GLU A 310 10.98 -6.19 -9.09
N HIS A 311 11.85 -6.81 -9.86
CA HIS A 311 13.08 -7.43 -9.38
C HIS A 311 14.09 -7.48 -10.52
N ALA A 312 15.34 -7.07 -10.24
CA ALA A 312 16.44 -7.06 -11.21
C ALA A 312 16.09 -6.34 -12.53
N GLY A 313 15.37 -5.21 -12.44
CA GLY A 313 14.96 -4.38 -13.57
C GLY A 313 13.81 -4.91 -14.41
N ARG A 314 13.20 -6.04 -14.02
CA ARG A 314 12.00 -6.59 -14.67
C ARG A 314 10.77 -6.30 -13.81
N GLN A 315 9.72 -5.79 -14.44
CA GLN A 315 8.39 -5.64 -13.83
C GLN A 315 7.57 -6.92 -14.04
N PHE A 316 6.57 -7.11 -13.18
CA PHE A 316 5.71 -8.29 -13.21
C PHE A 316 4.22 -7.91 -13.23
N ASN A 317 3.37 -8.81 -13.72
CA ASN A 317 1.91 -8.77 -13.65
C ASN A 317 1.33 -10.11 -13.18
N ASP A 318 2.14 -10.96 -12.56
CA ASP A 318 1.65 -12.19 -11.96
C ASP A 318 0.91 -11.91 -10.65
N VAL A 319 -0.07 -12.75 -10.37
CA VAL A 319 -0.84 -12.73 -9.12
C VAL A 319 -0.43 -13.94 -8.29
N HIS A 320 -0.13 -13.71 -7.02
CA HIS A 320 0.07 -14.77 -6.04
C HIS A 320 -0.93 -14.59 -4.90
N VAL A 321 -1.35 -15.71 -4.31
CA VAL A 321 -2.18 -15.70 -3.11
C VAL A 321 -1.46 -16.43 -1.99
N ILE A 322 -1.35 -15.75 -0.86
CA ILE A 322 -0.88 -16.30 0.40
C ILE A 322 -2.11 -16.78 1.18
N THR A 323 -2.15 -18.06 1.49
CA THR A 323 -3.20 -18.72 2.27
C THR A 323 -2.61 -19.31 3.54
N TRP A 324 -3.49 -19.64 4.49
CA TRP A 324 -3.13 -20.13 5.81
C TRP A 324 -4.15 -21.12 6.36
#